data_AF-A0A7J2IPD2-F1
#
_entry.id   AF-A0A7J2IPD2-F1
#
_cell.length_a   1.000
_cell.length_b   1.000
_cell.length_c   1.000
_cell.angle_alpha   90.00
_cell.angle_beta   90.00
_cell.angle_gamma   90.00
#
_symmetry.space_group_name_H-M   'P 1'
#
loop_
_entity.id
_entity.type
_entity.pdbx_description
1 polymer ?
#
loop_
_entity_poly.entity_id
_entity_poly.type
_entity_poly.pdbx_seq_one_letter_code
_entity_poly.pdbx_strand_id
1 'polypeptide(L)' 'PTGVPQQELEGVVDFVEPLGSDTIIHVKIGNKLLLAKIPGTVKVDYGSRIKILVDLTHLHVFEKETTKAIF' A
#
# COMPACT_ATOMS: atom_id res chain seq x y z
N PRO A 1 -4.82 -15.08 3.31
CA PRO A 1 -4.62 -16.33 4.07
C PRO A 1 -5.47 -16.31 5.33
N THR A 2 -6.14 -17.41 5.67
CA THR A 2 -6.93 -17.52 6.91
C THR A 2 -6.00 -17.44 8.11
N GLY A 3 -6.21 -16.45 9.00
CA GLY A 3 -5.47 -16.28 10.25
C GLY A 3 -4.45 -15.14 10.29
N VAL A 4 -4.14 -14.49 9.15
CA VAL A 4 -3.33 -13.27 9.15
C VAL A 4 -4.23 -12.08 9.49
N PRO A 5 -3.91 -11.25 10.52
CA PRO A 5 -4.63 -10.01 10.76
C PRO A 5 -4.42 -9.07 9.57
N GLN A 6 -5.51 -8.63 8.96
CA GLN A 6 -5.50 -7.81 7.76
C GLN A 6 -6.36 -6.56 7.96
N GLN A 7 -5.93 -5.46 7.36
CA GLN A 7 -6.72 -4.24 7.27
C GLN A 7 -6.96 -3.90 5.80
N GLU A 8 -8.22 -3.66 5.44
CA GLU A 8 -8.57 -3.12 4.13
C GLU A 8 -8.48 -1.59 4.15
N LEU A 9 -7.84 -1.02 3.12
CA LEU A 9 -7.79 0.40 2.85
C LEU A 9 -8.33 0.68 1.45
N GLU A 10 -9.12 1.74 1.29
CA GLU A 10 -9.60 2.20 -0.01
C GLU A 10 -8.86 3.45 -0.45
N GLY A 11 -8.50 3.52 -1.73
CA GLY A 11 -7.79 4.66 -2.29
C GLY A 11 -7.95 4.79 -3.80
N VAL A 12 -7.36 5.85 -4.34
CA VAL A 12 -7.35 6.15 -5.78
C VAL A 12 -5.92 6.12 -6.30
N VAL A 13 -5.69 5.41 -7.40
CA VAL A 13 -4.37 5.35 -8.05
C VAL A 13 -4.03 6.72 -8.63
N ASP A 14 -2.88 7.26 -8.23
CA ASP A 14 -2.40 8.59 -8.61
C ASP A 14 -1.18 8.53 -9.54
N PHE A 15 -0.43 7.43 -9.52
CA PHE A 15 0.70 7.20 -10.41
C PHE A 15 0.98 5.69 -10.56
N VAL A 16 1.43 5.28 -11.74
CA VAL A 16 1.74 3.88 -12.07
C VAL A 16 3.12 3.86 -12.72
N GLU A 17 4.05 3.10 -12.13
CA GLU A 17 5.44 2.98 -12.59
C GLU A 17 5.75 1.50 -12.92
N PRO A 18 5.68 1.10 -14.19
CA PRO A 18 6.04 -0.24 -14.62
C PRO A 18 7.56 -0.44 -14.60
N LEU A 19 8.03 -1.46 -13.89
CA LEU A 19 9.47 -1.79 -13.73
C LEU A 19 9.80 -3.17 -14.32
N GLY A 20 9.02 -3.65 -15.28
CA GLY A 20 9.17 -4.98 -15.86
C GLY A 20 8.40 -6.04 -15.07
N SER A 21 9.06 -6.77 -14.17
CA SER A 21 8.45 -7.84 -13.36
C SER A 21 7.47 -7.32 -12.32
N ASP A 22 7.64 -6.08 -11.90
CA ASP A 22 6.85 -5.41 -10.88
C ASP A 22 6.28 -4.11 -11.44
N THR A 23 5.27 -3.59 -10.76
CA THR A 23 4.77 -2.23 -10.96
C THR A 23 4.64 -1.58 -9.58
N ILE A 24 5.18 -0.37 -9.44
CA ILE A 24 4.96 0.45 -8.25
C ILE A 24 3.74 1.32 -8.52
N ILE A 25 2.76 1.24 -7.65
CA ILE A 25 1.55 2.07 -7.72
C ILE A 25 1.53 3.03 -6.55
N HIS A 26 1.25 4.29 -6.85
CA HIS A 26 1.05 5.32 -5.83
C HIS A 26 -0.46 5.48 -5.65
N VAL A 27 -0.92 5.34 -4.42
CA VAL A 27 -2.34 5.28 -4.09
C VAL A 27 -2.65 6.33 -3.03
N LYS A 28 -3.53 7.27 -3.38
CA LYS A 28 -4.04 8.28 -2.45
C LYS A 28 -5.09 7.66 -1.54
N ILE A 29 -4.82 7.66 -0.24
CA ILE A 29 -5.72 7.19 0.82
C ILE A 29 -5.95 8.38 1.76
N GLY A 30 -7.11 9.01 1.66
CA GLY A 30 -7.37 10.29 2.32
C GLY A 30 -6.37 11.36 1.87
N ASN A 31 -5.60 11.92 2.81
CA ASN A 31 -4.54 12.90 2.54
C ASN A 31 -3.12 12.31 2.51
N LYS A 32 -2.99 10.98 2.53
CA LYS A 32 -1.70 10.27 2.52
C LYS A 32 -1.50 9.55 1.19
N LEU A 33 -0.24 9.39 0.82
CA LEU A 33 0.18 8.57 -0.31
C LEU A 33 0.76 7.25 0.21
N LEU A 34 0.22 6.14 -0.28
CA LEU A 34 0.76 4.81 -0.05
C LEU A 34 1.38 4.29 -1.35
N LEU A 35 2.60 3.76 -1.26
CA LEU A 35 3.24 3.06 -2.37
C LEU A 35 3.03 1.56 -2.18
N ALA A 36 2.58 0.87 -3.22
CA ALA A 36 2.45 -0.58 -3.22
C ALA A 36 3.18 -1.17 -4.42
N LYS A 37 3.89 -2.28 -4.21
CA LYS A 37 4.52 -3.07 -5.27
C LYS A 37 3.61 -4.23 -5.62
N ILE A 38 3.23 -4.33 -6.88
CA ILE A 38 2.38 -5.39 -7.41
C ILE A 38 3.09 -6.12 -8.55
N PRO A 39 2.68 -7.36 -8.89
CA PRO A 39 3.21 -8.04 -10.08
C PRO A 39 2.95 -7.21 -11.35
N GLY A 40 3.94 -7.12 -12.25
CA GLY A 40 3.84 -6.33 -13.48
C GLY A 40 2.83 -6.87 -14.50
N THR A 41 2.32 -8.09 -14.29
CA THR A 41 1.20 -8.67 -15.05
C THR A 41 -0.15 -8.10 -14.64
N VAL A 42 -0.27 -7.51 -13.44
CA VAL A 42 -1.49 -6.85 -12.97
C VAL A 42 -1.58 -5.48 -13.62
N LYS A 43 -2.69 -5.23 -14.31
CA LYS A 43 -2.99 -3.92 -14.89
C LYS A 43 -3.84 -3.11 -13.92
N VAL A 44 -3.41 -1.88 -13.66
CA VAL A 44 -4.18 -0.89 -12.93
C VAL A 44 -4.04 0.45 -13.63
N ASP A 45 -5.13 1.18 -13.76
CA ASP A 45 -5.14 2.45 -14.46
C ASP A 45 -5.08 3.62 -13.47
N TYR A 46 -4.46 4.73 -13.90
CA TYR A 46 -4.54 6.01 -13.22
C TYR A 46 -6.01 6.39 -12.96
N GLY A 47 -6.31 6.91 -11.78
CA GLY A 47 -7.66 7.29 -11.35
C GLY A 47 -8.54 6.12 -10.88
N SER A 48 -8.08 4.87 -10.99
CA SER A 48 -8.84 3.71 -10.52
C SER A 48 -9.03 3.75 -9.00
N ARG A 49 -10.25 3.49 -8.54
CA ARG A 49 -10.52 3.22 -7.13
C ARG A 49 -10.19 1.76 -6.82
N ILE A 50 -9.33 1.53 -5.85
CA ILE A 50 -8.87 0.19 -5.48
C ILE A 50 -8.98 -0.04 -3.97
N LYS A 51 -9.03 -1.32 -3.60
CA LYS A 51 -8.88 -1.81 -2.23
C LYS A 51 -7.49 -2.41 -2.07
N ILE A 52 -6.82 -2.11 -0.96
CA ILE A 52 -5.52 -2.65 -0.59
C ILE A 52 -5.70 -3.43 0.71
N LEU A 53 -5.27 -4.68 0.72
CA LEU A 53 -5.20 -5.50 1.92
C LEU A 53 -3.79 -5.39 2.52
N VAL A 54 -3.70 -4.77 3.69
CA VAL A 54 -2.46 -4.64 4.45
C VAL A 54 -2.34 -5.83 5.41
N ASP A 55 -1.22 -6.54 5.33
CA ASP A 55 -0.84 -7.55 6.32
C ASP A 55 -0.32 -6.85 7.58
N LEU A 56 -1.08 -6.92 8.66
CA LEU A 56 -0.75 -6.25 9.92
C LEU A 56 0.41 -6.91 10.67
N THR A 57 0.85 -8.11 10.28
CA THR A 57 2.03 -8.75 10.88
C THR A 57 3.34 -8.08 10.50
N HIS A 58 3.33 -7.25 9.44
CA HIS A 58 4.47 -6.46 8.98
C HIS A 58 4.31 -4.96 9.30
N LEU A 59 3.33 -4.59 10.13
CA LEU A 59 3.11 -3.20 10.52
C LEU A 59 4.17 -2.76 11.52
N HIS A 60 4.74 -1.58 11.29
CA HIS A 60 5.60 -0.91 12.25
C HIS A 60 4.96 0.37 12.79
N VAL A 61 5.11 0.60 14.10
CA VAL A 61 4.62 1.81 14.79
C VAL A 61 5.80 2.51 15.46
N PHE A 62 5.87 3.83 15.27
CA PHE A 62 6.93 4.67 15.81
C PHE A 62 6.35 5.71 16.76
N GLU A 63 7.03 5.98 17.87
CA GLU A 63 6.68 7.07 18.76
C GLU A 63 6.94 8.41 18.07
N LYS A 64 5.94 9.30 18.08
CA LYS A 64 5.95 10.56 17.32
C LYS A 64 7.13 11.48 17.64
N GLU A 65 7.48 11.63 18.92
CA GLU A 65 8.48 12.61 19.35
C GLU A 65 9.91 12.06 19.29
N THR A 66 10.11 10.79 19.65
CA THR A 66 11.47 10.21 19.71
C THR A 66 11.85 9.40 18.48
N THR A 67 10.89 9.11 17.59
CA THR A 67 11.04 8.25 16.40
C THR A 67 11.44 6.80 16.70
N LYS A 68 11.42 6.40 17.97
CA LYS A 68 11.73 5.02 18.36
C LYS A 68 10.64 4.08 17.87
N ALA A 69 11.06 2.93 17.34
CA ALA A 69 10.15 1.83 17.02
C ALA A 69 9.52 1.26 18.29
N ILE A 70 8.22 1.07 18.27
CA ILE A 70 7.43 0.42 19.33
C ILE A 70 7.30 -1.08 19.00
N PHE A 71 6.99 -1.40 17.74
CA PHE A 71 7.02 -2.72 17.12
C PHE A 71 7.09 -2.56 15.60
#